data_AF-A0A7S0TDE6-F1
#
_entry.id   AF-A0A7S0TDE6-F1
#
_cell.length_a   1.000
_cell.length_b   1.000
_cell.length_c   1.000
_cell.angle_alpha   90.00
_cell.angle_beta   90.00
_cell.angle_gamma   90.00
#
_symmetry.space_group_name_H-M   'P 1'
#
loop_
_entity.id
_entity.type
_entity.pdbx_description
1 polymer ?
#
loop_
_entity_poly.entity_id
_entity_poly.type
_entity_poly.pdbx_seq_one_letter_code
_entity_poly.pdbx_strand_id
1 'polypeptide(L)'
;MQSVNFFDLSINHIVNTSLLMSIIKKHCKPFICYDANNVLPSKLYIVFDAQRIEQEISSKCVYGRTRINVRYPNFEFVGNNKMLQLVQLIENQQSLNYEVWHTFNEQFESNQQRKKA
;
A
#
# COMPACT_ATOMS: atom_id res chain seq x y z
N MET A 1 -18.43 -12.41 -2.17
CA MET A 1 -17.69 -11.32 -1.52
C MET A 1 -17.32 -10.30 -2.58
N GLN A 2 -17.83 -9.07 -2.48
CA GLN A 2 -17.38 -7.97 -3.32
C GLN A 2 -15.91 -7.63 -2.96
N SER A 3 -15.13 -7.04 -3.85
CA SER A 3 -13.78 -6.53 -3.57
C SER A 3 -13.81 -5.00 -3.56
N VAL A 4 -13.00 -4.38 -2.71
CA VAL A 4 -12.86 -2.91 -2.63
C VAL A 4 -11.53 -2.51 -3.25
N ASN A 5 -11.50 -1.52 -4.13
CA ASN A 5 -10.24 -1.05 -4.69
C ASN A 5 -9.44 -0.29 -3.63
N PHE A 6 -8.11 -0.36 -3.74
CA PHE A 6 -7.20 0.31 -2.80
C PHE A 6 -7.46 1.82 -2.65
N PHE A 7 -7.87 2.50 -3.72
CA PHE A 7 -8.16 3.94 -3.69
C PHE A 7 -9.52 4.28 -3.09
N ASP A 8 -10.40 3.30 -2.92
CA ASP A 8 -11.75 3.47 -2.36
C ASP A 8 -11.80 3.07 -0.86
N LEU A 9 -10.64 2.95 -0.21
CA LEU A 9 -10.55 2.51 1.19
C LEU A 9 -11.03 3.59 2.16
N SER A 10 -12.16 3.32 2.81
CA SER A 10 -12.57 4.00 4.05
C SER A 10 -11.91 3.44 5.33
N ILE A 11 -12.03 4.18 6.44
CA ILE A 11 -11.58 3.78 7.80
C ILE A 11 -12.09 2.38 8.19
N ASN A 12 -13.29 2.00 7.75
CA ASN A 12 -13.91 0.72 8.09
C ASN A 12 -13.16 -0.49 7.48
N HIS A 13 -12.31 -0.26 6.47
CA HIS A 13 -11.52 -1.32 5.84
C HIS A 13 -10.16 -1.54 6.53
N ILE A 14 -9.72 -0.62 7.39
CA ILE A 14 -8.40 -0.64 8.03
C ILE A 14 -8.48 -1.33 9.40
N VAL A 15 -7.49 -2.17 9.73
CA VAL A 15 -7.41 -2.78 11.05
C VAL A 15 -6.79 -1.75 12.00
N ASN A 16 -7.51 -1.39 13.05
CA ASN A 16 -7.02 -0.41 14.01
C ASN A 16 -5.96 -1.04 14.93
N THR A 17 -4.75 -0.47 14.92
CA THR A 17 -3.63 -0.92 15.75
C THR A 17 -3.90 -0.77 17.25
N SER A 18 -4.74 0.19 17.67
CA SER A 18 -5.13 0.35 19.07
C SER A 18 -5.96 -0.83 19.58
N LEU A 19 -6.84 -1.37 18.73
CA LEU A 19 -7.64 -2.55 19.03
C LEU A 19 -6.76 -3.79 19.16
N LEU A 20 -5.78 -3.98 18.26
CA LEU A 20 -4.82 -5.07 18.36
C LEU A 20 -4.04 -5.02 19.67
N MET A 21 -3.54 -3.84 20.05
CA MET A 21 -2.80 -3.64 21.29
C MET A 21 -3.67 -3.91 22.53
N SER A 22 -4.95 -3.53 22.48
CA SER A 22 -5.91 -3.83 23.56
C SER A 22 -6.13 -5.32 23.73
N ILE A 23 -6.30 -6.08 22.65
CA ILE A 23 -6.47 -7.53 22.68
C ILE A 23 -5.22 -8.21 23.24
N ILE A 24 -4.03 -7.81 22.79
CA ILE A 24 -2.75 -8.37 23.28
C ILE A 24 -2.60 -8.12 24.78
N LYS A 25 -2.84 -6.89 25.25
CA LYS A 25 -2.75 -6.55 26.68
C LYS A 25 -3.75 -7.32 27.53
N LYS A 26 -4.98 -7.53 27.03
CA LYS A 26 -6.04 -8.27 27.73
C LYS A 26 -5.66 -9.72 28.02
N HIS A 27 -4.90 -10.36 27.12
CA HIS A 27 -4.51 -11.77 27.22
C HIS A 27 -3.04 -11.97 27.59
N CYS A 28 -2.43 -10.93 28.14
CA CYS A 28 -1.07 -10.90 28.61
C CYS A 28 -1.10 -10.89 30.15
N LYS A 29 -0.50 -11.89 30.78
CA LYS A 29 -0.43 -12.00 32.24
C LYS A 29 1.01 -11.88 32.70
N PRO A 30 1.36 -10.83 33.45
CA PRO A 30 2.65 -10.78 34.12
C PRO A 30 2.65 -11.76 35.29
N PHE A 31 3.78 -12.45 35.51
CA PHE A 31 4.04 -13.18 36.75
C PHE A 31 5.50 -12.99 37.16
N ILE A 32 5.75 -12.98 38.46
CA ILE A 32 7.10 -12.90 38.99
C ILE A 32 7.53 -14.32 39.34
N CYS A 33 8.65 -14.76 38.78
CA CYS A 33 9.27 -16.01 39.18
C CYS A 33 10.21 -15.74 40.35
N TYR A 34 9.93 -16.41 41.47
CA TYR A 34 10.79 -16.40 42.64
C TYR A 34 11.62 -17.67 42.62
N ASP A 35 12.94 -17.53 42.76
CA ASP A 35 13.80 -18.68 42.97
C ASP A 35 13.54 -19.23 44.38
N ALA A 36 13.08 -20.48 44.47
CA ALA A 36 12.79 -21.14 45.74
C ALA A 36 14.01 -21.18 46.68
N ASN A 37 15.22 -21.11 46.12
CA ASN A 37 16.48 -21.14 46.85
C ASN A 37 17.11 -19.75 47.08
N ASN A 38 16.47 -18.66 46.62
CA ASN A 38 16.96 -17.28 46.72
C ASN A 38 18.39 -17.04 46.18
N VAL A 39 18.85 -17.86 45.22
CA VAL A 39 20.18 -17.71 44.61
C VAL A 39 20.15 -16.69 43.47
N LEU A 40 19.03 -16.59 42.77
CA LEU A 40 18.83 -15.65 41.66
C LEU A 40 17.83 -14.54 42.00
N PRO A 41 18.06 -13.30 41.50
CA PRO A 41 17.10 -12.21 41.65
C PRO A 41 15.78 -12.56 40.94
N SER A 42 14.66 -12.19 41.55
CA SER A 42 13.34 -12.39 40.96
C SER A 42 13.24 -11.75 39.58
N LYS A 43 12.65 -12.47 38.62
CA LYS A 43 12.47 -12.00 37.26
C LYS A 43 10.99 -11.86 36.95
N LEU A 44 10.63 -10.75 36.30
CA LEU A 44 9.30 -10.55 35.73
C LEU A 44 9.21 -11.30 34.40
N TYR A 45 8.24 -12.19 34.31
CA TYR A 45 7.87 -12.88 33.08
C TYR A 45 6.52 -12.40 32.62
N ILE A 46 6.34 -12.41 31.31
CA ILE A 46 5.09 -12.05 30.66
C ILE A 46 4.63 -13.25 29.85
N VAL A 47 3.48 -13.81 30.18
CA VAL A 47 2.86 -14.91 29.43
C VAL A 47 1.80 -14.35 28.50
N PHE A 48 1.86 -14.76 27.25
CA PHE A 48 0.86 -14.47 26.23
C PHE A 48 0.03 -15.71 25.99
N ASP A 49 -1.30 -15.59 26.13
CA ASP A 49 -2.21 -16.63 25.65
C ASP A 49 -2.37 -16.47 24.13
N ALA A 50 -1.39 -17.00 23.38
CA ALA A 50 -1.30 -16.83 21.93
C ALA A 50 -2.56 -17.33 21.21
N GLN A 51 -3.15 -18.44 21.68
CA GLN A 51 -4.35 -19.02 21.08
C GLN A 51 -5.56 -18.09 21.26
N ARG A 52 -5.76 -17.52 22.45
CA ARG A 52 -6.87 -16.56 22.67
C ARG A 52 -6.65 -15.25 21.92
N ILE A 53 -5.40 -14.77 21.85
CA ILE A 53 -5.06 -13.58 21.08
C ILE A 53 -5.41 -13.80 19.60
N GLU A 54 -5.00 -14.93 19.03
CA GLU A 54 -5.28 -15.27 17.63
C GLU A 54 -6.78 -15.37 17.35
N GLN A 55 -7.54 -16.03 18.21
CA GLN A 55 -8.99 -16.17 18.08
C GLN A 55 -9.72 -14.81 18.16
N GLU A 56 -9.34 -13.96 19.11
CA GLU A 56 -9.98 -12.66 19.29
C GLU A 56 -9.59 -11.68 18.17
N ILE A 57 -8.34 -11.71 17.68
CA ILE A 57 -7.93 -10.95 16.49
C ILE A 57 -8.69 -11.44 15.25
N SER A 58 -8.75 -12.75 15.03
CA SER A 58 -9.44 -13.31 13.86
C SER A 58 -10.91 -12.92 13.83
N SER A 59 -11.61 -13.03 14.98
CA SER A 59 -13.03 -12.68 15.08
C SER A 59 -13.32 -11.18 14.94
N LYS A 60 -12.52 -10.31 15.56
CA LYS A 60 -12.79 -8.85 15.59
C LYS A 60 -12.14 -8.07 14.45
N CYS A 61 -11.03 -8.57 13.93
CA CYS A 61 -10.20 -7.82 12.98
C CYS A 61 -10.13 -8.46 11.59
N VAL A 62 -10.43 -9.74 11.42
CA VAL A 62 -10.25 -10.45 10.13
C VAL A 62 -11.58 -10.92 9.54
N TYR A 63 -12.43 -11.54 10.36
CA TYR A 63 -13.69 -12.12 9.91
C TYR A 63 -14.63 -11.05 9.33
N GLY A 64 -15.26 -11.37 8.20
CA GLY A 64 -16.19 -10.48 7.51
C GLY A 64 -15.54 -9.32 6.74
N ARG A 65 -14.20 -9.21 6.73
CA ARG A 65 -13.52 -8.15 5.98
C ARG A 65 -13.41 -8.44 4.50
N THR A 66 -13.53 -7.37 3.74
CA THR A 66 -13.50 -7.38 2.27
C THR A 66 -12.08 -7.45 1.75
N ARG A 67 -11.83 -8.27 0.72
CA ARG A 67 -10.52 -8.35 0.07
C ARG A 67 -10.23 -7.02 -0.66
N ILE A 68 -9.04 -6.47 -0.42
CA ILE A 68 -8.57 -5.25 -1.08
C ILE A 68 -7.99 -5.64 -2.45
N ASN A 69 -8.46 -4.98 -3.50
CA ASN A 69 -7.96 -5.11 -4.85
C ASN A 69 -6.95 -3.99 -5.12
N VAL A 70 -5.67 -4.35 -5.24
CA VAL A 70 -4.61 -3.41 -5.61
C VAL A 70 -4.49 -3.43 -7.14
N ARG A 71 -5.37 -2.69 -7.81
CA ARG A 71 -5.14 -2.31 -9.20
C ARG A 71 -4.42 -0.98 -9.18
N TYR A 72 -3.12 -1.01 -9.45
CA TYR A 72 -2.44 0.21 -9.85
C TYR A 72 -3.08 0.63 -11.18
N PRO A 73 -3.73 1.81 -11.28
CA PRO A 73 -3.85 2.41 -12.58
C PRO A 73 -2.41 2.50 -13.07
N ASN A 74 -2.10 1.81 -14.17
CA ASN A 74 -0.82 1.99 -14.82
C ASN A 74 -0.63 3.51 -14.88
N PHE A 75 0.44 4.02 -14.28
CA PHE A 75 0.95 5.33 -14.61
C PHE A 75 1.33 5.21 -16.09
N GLU A 76 0.33 5.31 -16.97
CA GLU A 76 0.56 5.57 -18.36
C GLU A 76 1.18 6.94 -18.35
N PHE A 77 2.50 6.96 -18.42
CA PHE A 77 3.23 8.13 -18.82
C PHE A 77 2.61 8.52 -20.17
N VAL A 78 1.72 9.52 -20.16
CA VAL A 78 0.98 10.00 -21.36
C VAL A 78 1.95 10.45 -22.46
N GLY A 79 3.25 10.55 -22.16
CA GLY A 79 4.31 10.74 -23.15
C GLY A 79 4.71 9.51 -23.97
N ASN A 80 4.47 8.26 -23.56
CA ASN A 80 5.22 7.15 -24.15
C ASN A 80 4.72 6.70 -25.55
N ASN A 81 3.42 6.48 -25.74
CA ASN A 81 2.95 5.96 -27.03
C ASN A 81 3.08 6.96 -28.18
N LYS A 82 2.77 8.25 -27.94
CA LYS A 82 2.92 9.28 -28.98
C LYS A 82 4.39 9.63 -29.26
N MET A 83 5.25 9.58 -28.24
CA MET A 83 6.70 9.79 -28.43
C MET A 83 7.36 8.62 -29.15
N LEU A 84 6.99 7.37 -28.82
CA LEU A 84 7.48 6.20 -29.56
C LEU A 84 7.02 6.21 -31.02
N GLN A 85 5.78 6.57 -31.30
CA GLN A 85 5.28 6.77 -32.67
C GLN A 85 6.04 7.88 -33.40
N LEU A 86 6.33 9.00 -32.73
CA LEU A 86 7.11 10.10 -33.29
C LEU A 86 8.58 9.68 -33.57
N VAL A 87 9.22 8.95 -32.66
CA VAL A 87 10.59 8.42 -32.84
C VAL A 87 10.63 7.48 -34.05
N GLN A 88 9.65 6.59 -34.19
CA GLN A 88 9.53 5.68 -35.35
C GLN A 88 9.32 6.43 -36.68
N LEU A 89 8.61 7.56 -36.66
CA LEU A 89 8.41 8.40 -37.85
C LEU A 89 9.69 9.17 -38.25
N ILE A 90 10.55 9.52 -37.28
CA ILE A 90 11.79 10.28 -37.50
C ILE A 90 12.93 9.37 -37.97
N GLU A 91 13.06 8.15 -37.42
CA GLU A 91 14.16 7.23 -37.76
C GLU A 91 14.26 6.88 -39.25
N ASN A 92 13.18 7.05 -40.02
CA ASN A 92 13.13 6.73 -41.45
C ASN A 92 13.16 7.95 -42.38
N GLN A 93 13.45 9.16 -41.89
CA GLN A 93 13.38 10.40 -42.68
C GLN A 93 14.69 11.20 -42.66
N GLN A 94 15.18 11.61 -43.85
CA GLN A 94 16.33 12.52 -43.99
C GLN A 94 15.97 14.00 -43.75
N SER A 95 14.71 14.37 -43.94
CA SER A 95 14.16 15.69 -43.64
C SER A 95 12.78 15.53 -43.01
N LEU A 96 12.49 16.32 -41.97
CA LEU A 96 11.22 16.25 -41.26
C LEU A 96 10.09 16.74 -42.18
N ASN A 97 9.13 15.87 -42.48
CA ASN A 97 7.94 16.28 -43.22
C ASN A 97 6.99 17.12 -42.33
N TYR A 98 6.01 17.78 -42.95
CA TYR A 98 5.08 18.68 -42.27
C TYR A 98 4.29 17.99 -41.13
N GLU A 99 3.91 16.73 -41.30
CA GLU A 99 3.14 15.96 -40.31
C GLU A 99 3.97 15.64 -39.06
N VAL A 100 5.25 15.30 -39.25
CA VAL A 100 6.19 15.07 -38.15
C VAL A 100 6.47 16.38 -37.41
N TRP A 101 6.62 17.50 -38.12
CA TRP A 101 6.78 18.82 -37.52
C TRP A 101 5.56 19.26 -36.69
N HIS A 102 4.34 19.04 -37.19
CA HIS A 102 3.11 19.39 -36.48
C HIS A 102 2.94 18.55 -35.20
N THR A 103 3.20 17.24 -35.30
CA THR A 103 3.13 16.32 -34.15
C THR A 103 4.18 16.66 -33.09
N PHE A 104 5.37 17.12 -33.51
CA PHE A 104 6.41 17.61 -32.60
C PHE A 104 5.94 18.86 -31.83
N ASN A 105 5.31 19.82 -32.50
CA ASN A 105 4.87 21.06 -31.87
C ASN A 105 3.74 20.83 -30.85
N GLU A 106 2.77 19.97 -31.17
CA GLU A 106 1.67 19.61 -30.25
C GLU A 106 2.17 18.92 -28.95
N GLN A 107 3.21 18.09 -29.04
CA GLN A 107 3.80 17.45 -27.86
C GLN A 107 4.46 18.47 -26.91
N PHE A 108 5.13 19.50 -27.44
CA PHE A 108 5.86 20.49 -26.65
C PHE A 108 4.97 21.64 -26.14
N GLU A 109 3.97 22.10 -26.90
CA GLU A 109 3.04 23.14 -26.43
C GLU A 109 2.20 22.69 -25.23
N SER A 110 1.82 21.41 -25.19
CA SER A 110 1.08 20.83 -24.04
C SER A 110 1.88 20.92 -22.73
N ASN A 111 3.22 20.87 -22.79
CA ASN A 111 4.08 20.97 -21.62
C ASN A 111 4.22 22.40 -21.09
N GLN A 112 4.15 23.43 -21.94
CA GLN A 112 4.13 24.82 -21.46
C GLN A 112 2.78 25.20 -20.84
N GLN A 113 1.66 24.72 -21.40
CA GLN A 113 0.32 24.98 -20.86
C GLN A 113 0.09 24.28 -19.51
N ARG A 114 0.63 23.07 -19.31
CA ARG A 114 0.59 22.36 -18.00
C ARG A 114 1.37 23.05 -16.88
N LYS A 115 2.37 23.90 -17.20
CA LYS A 115 3.10 24.68 -16.19
C LYS A 115 2.37 25.94 -15.75
N LYS A 116 1.28 26.33 -16.42
CA LYS A 116 0.50 27.54 -16.12
C LYS A 116 -0.87 27.27 -15.48
N ALA A 117 -1.34 26.01 -15.46
CA ALA A 117 -2.54 25.58 -14.74
C ALA A 117 -2.19 25.09 -13.35
#